data_AF-A0A961DPN9-F1
#
_entry.id   AF-A0A961DPN9-F1
#
_cell.length_a   1.000
_cell.length_b   1.000
_cell.length_c   1.000
_cell.angle_alpha   90.00
_cell.angle_beta   90.00
_cell.angle_gamma   90.00
#
_symmetry.space_group_name_H-M   'P 1'
#
loop_
_entity.id
_entity.type
_entity.pdbx_description
1 polymer ?
#
loop_
_entity_poly.entity_id
_entity_poly.type
_entity_poly.pdbx_seq_one_letter_code
_entity_poly.pdbx_strand_id
1 'polypeptide(L)'
;MPTVAEGIAVRFLDPAAPWSSVLGTRPEGRRLQACIALRVNLTFDDTAAGLDHTEEWEAILAPLNDANLDVTRPYVVDYDDRDLVAAQPDGTVFVLPGAPIKNKTFFSGVEAAVKDHLVRTQTTTIFANKTLKLYSRPGESRDEFVARCAAAADTAADAETDKLRAKLQARIDKLRTGAATDQRRVEQLEAEAQTSKRNEMLGTATSVLGSLFGGRK
;
A
#
# COMPACT_ATOMS: atom_id res chain seq x y z
N MET A 1 24.50 43.93 -3.05
CA MET A 1 23.86 42.69 -2.57
C MET A 1 24.17 42.53 -1.08
N PRO A 2 23.20 42.20 -0.22
CA PRO A 2 23.45 41.88 1.19
C PRO A 2 24.40 40.67 1.31
N THR A 3 25.27 40.67 2.31
CA THR A 3 26.16 39.54 2.58
C THR A 3 25.37 38.37 3.16
N VAL A 4 25.42 37.22 2.48
CA VAL A 4 24.78 35.97 2.91
C VAL A 4 25.84 35.04 3.51
N ALA A 5 25.43 34.18 4.44
CA ALA A 5 26.29 33.15 5.01
C ALA A 5 26.92 32.27 3.91
N GLU A 6 28.20 31.96 4.08
CA GLU A 6 28.94 31.07 3.17
C GLU A 6 28.24 29.70 3.02
N GLY A 7 28.21 29.17 1.81
CA GLY A 7 27.57 27.89 1.49
C GLY A 7 26.08 27.96 1.20
N ILE A 8 25.43 29.11 1.45
CA ILE A 8 24.05 29.35 1.04
C ILE A 8 24.04 29.89 -0.39
N ALA A 9 23.35 29.17 -1.29
CA ALA A 9 23.19 29.60 -2.67
C ALA A 9 22.30 30.85 -2.74
N VAL A 10 22.74 31.85 -3.48
CA VAL A 10 21.96 33.05 -3.78
C VAL A 10 21.49 32.98 -5.22
N ARG A 11 20.18 33.10 -5.41
CA ARG A 11 19.50 33.09 -6.71
C ARG A 11 18.53 34.26 -6.79
N PHE A 12 18.13 34.59 -8.01
CA PHE A 12 17.17 35.63 -8.33
C PHE A 12 15.95 34.99 -8.99
N LEU A 13 14.76 35.44 -8.62
CA LEU A 13 13.52 34.98 -9.24
C LEU A 13 13.49 35.41 -10.71
N ASP A 14 13.26 34.47 -11.62
CA ASP A 14 12.91 34.77 -13.00
C ASP A 14 11.52 35.42 -13.02
N PRO A 15 11.37 36.64 -13.58
CA PRO A 15 10.07 37.26 -13.76
C PRO A 15 9.06 36.41 -14.54
N ALA A 16 9.52 35.47 -15.36
CA ALA A 16 8.68 34.54 -16.12
C ALA A 16 8.17 33.36 -15.28
N ALA A 17 8.63 33.19 -14.03
CA ALA A 17 8.17 32.12 -13.16
C ALA A 17 6.64 32.19 -12.98
N PRO A 18 5.89 31.10 -13.25
CA PRO A 18 4.41 31.11 -13.22
C PRO A 18 3.83 31.54 -11.86
N TRP A 19 4.55 31.27 -10.78
CA TRP A 19 4.16 31.54 -9.40
C TRP A 19 4.63 32.92 -8.89
N SER A 20 5.39 33.69 -9.69
CA SER A 20 5.94 34.99 -9.26
C SER A 20 4.88 35.98 -8.76
N SER A 21 3.66 35.91 -9.32
CA SER A 21 2.51 36.73 -8.92
C SER A 21 2.00 36.41 -7.51
N VAL A 22 2.20 35.19 -7.01
CA VAL A 22 1.83 34.76 -5.64
C VAL A 22 2.59 35.57 -4.60
N LEU A 23 3.84 35.94 -4.91
CA LEU A 23 4.67 36.80 -4.05
C LEU A 23 4.35 38.30 -4.17
N GLY A 24 3.37 38.68 -5.01
CA GLY A 24 3.08 40.08 -5.31
C GLY A 24 4.22 40.80 -6.02
N THR A 25 5.08 40.06 -6.73
CA THR A 25 6.22 40.62 -7.46
C THR A 25 5.76 41.44 -8.67
N ARG A 26 6.64 42.32 -9.15
CA ARG A 26 6.45 43.07 -10.39
C ARG A 26 7.56 42.65 -11.35
N PRO A 27 7.26 42.19 -12.59
CA PRO A 27 8.28 41.70 -13.52
C PRO A 27 9.39 42.72 -13.81
N GLU A 28 9.05 43.99 -13.99
CA GLU A 28 10.02 45.09 -14.17
C GLU A 28 10.58 45.68 -12.85
N GLY A 29 10.23 45.09 -11.71
CA GLY A 29 10.66 45.53 -10.39
C GLY A 29 12.18 45.40 -10.22
N ARG A 30 12.86 46.54 -10.06
CA ARG A 30 14.32 46.56 -9.79
C ARG A 30 14.65 46.54 -8.30
N ARG A 31 13.66 46.64 -7.41
CA ARG A 31 13.86 46.64 -5.96
C ARG A 31 13.67 45.22 -5.41
N LEU A 32 14.77 44.53 -5.17
CA LEU A 32 14.76 43.14 -4.72
C LEU A 32 14.76 43.02 -3.20
N GLN A 33 13.93 42.13 -2.69
CA GLN A 33 13.86 41.76 -1.27
C GLN A 33 14.45 40.36 -1.08
N ALA A 34 15.06 40.13 0.09
CA ALA A 34 15.55 38.82 0.45
C ALA A 34 14.40 37.91 0.87
N CYS A 35 14.45 36.67 0.37
CA CYS A 35 13.51 35.58 0.63
C CYS A 35 14.31 34.28 0.83
N ILE A 36 13.70 33.25 1.40
CA ILE A 36 14.25 31.89 1.44
C ILE A 36 13.37 30.99 0.59
N ALA A 37 13.96 30.32 -0.41
CA ALA A 37 13.31 29.22 -1.11
C ALA A 37 13.60 27.90 -0.39
N LEU A 38 12.59 27.05 -0.25
CA LEU A 38 12.64 25.78 0.46
C LEU A 38 12.06 24.68 -0.43
N ARG A 39 12.77 23.56 -0.55
CA ARG A 39 12.26 22.28 -1.06
C ARG A 39 12.43 21.24 0.03
N VAL A 40 11.34 20.57 0.41
CA VAL A 40 11.32 19.58 1.50
C VAL A 40 10.69 18.30 0.96
N ASN A 41 11.38 17.17 1.14
CA ASN A 41 10.78 15.86 0.91
C ASN A 41 10.00 15.44 2.16
N LEU A 42 8.68 15.33 2.03
CA LEU A 42 7.78 14.84 3.07
C LEU A 42 7.53 13.36 2.86
N THR A 43 7.92 12.53 3.82
CA THR A 43 7.61 11.10 3.82
C THR A 43 6.47 10.83 4.79
N PHE A 44 5.39 10.27 4.26
CA PHE A 44 4.26 9.75 5.02
C PHE A 44 4.37 8.24 5.05
N ASP A 45 4.61 7.69 6.24
CA ASP A 45 4.69 6.26 6.46
C ASP A 45 3.62 5.77 7.46
N ASP A 46 3.14 4.54 7.24
CA ASP A 46 2.35 3.80 8.21
C ASP A 46 2.57 2.30 7.97
N THR A 47 3.22 1.64 8.93
CA THR A 47 3.56 0.21 8.82
C THR A 47 2.31 -0.69 8.77
N ALA A 48 1.24 -0.34 9.48
CA ALA A 48 0.01 -1.14 9.51
C ALA A 48 -0.79 -1.02 8.21
N ALA A 49 -0.69 0.15 7.54
CA ALA A 49 -1.26 0.40 6.23
C ALA A 49 -0.35 0.00 5.06
N GLY A 50 0.94 -0.28 5.33
CA GLY A 50 1.95 -0.47 4.28
C GLY A 50 2.14 0.80 3.44
N LEU A 51 1.90 1.97 4.04
CA LEU A 51 2.06 3.26 3.40
C LEU A 51 3.53 3.67 3.46
N ASP A 52 4.09 3.97 2.30
CA ASP A 52 5.38 4.65 2.12
C ASP A 52 5.21 5.59 0.93
N HIS A 53 4.97 6.86 1.22
CA HIS A 53 4.65 7.88 0.23
C HIS A 53 5.48 9.12 0.45
N THR A 54 6.12 9.60 -0.62
CA THR A 54 6.95 10.81 -0.56
C THR A 54 6.39 11.88 -1.48
N GLU A 55 6.28 13.10 -0.95
CA GLU A 55 5.86 14.28 -1.68
C GLU A 55 6.93 15.37 -1.57
N GLU A 56 7.19 16.08 -2.66
CA GLU A 56 7.99 17.30 -2.63
C GLU A 56 7.09 18.47 -2.24
N TRP A 57 7.52 19.22 -1.23
CA TRP A 57 6.86 20.42 -0.75
C TRP A 57 7.78 21.61 -0.96
N GLU A 58 7.27 22.60 -1.69
CA GLU A 58 8.03 23.76 -2.14
C GLU A 58 7.38 25.05 -1.67
N ALA A 59 8.22 25.97 -1.20
CA ALA A 59 7.74 27.19 -0.59
C ALA A 59 8.77 28.31 -0.59
N ILE A 60 8.26 29.53 -0.53
CA ILE A 60 9.04 30.73 -0.28
C ILE A 60 8.67 31.33 1.09
N LEU A 61 9.67 31.57 1.93
CA LEU A 61 9.54 32.40 3.11
C LEU A 61 9.92 33.84 2.75
N ALA A 62 8.93 34.73 2.80
CA ALA A 62 9.09 36.13 2.44
C ALA A 62 8.13 37.03 3.24
N PRO A 63 8.50 38.30 3.48
CA PRO A 63 9.83 38.89 3.31
C PRO A 63 10.73 38.65 4.54
N LEU A 64 12.06 38.67 4.36
CA LEU A 64 13.02 38.59 5.47
C LEU A 64 13.26 39.94 6.19
N ASN A 65 12.19 40.68 6.46
CA ASN A 65 12.28 42.04 7.02
C ASN A 65 12.54 42.05 8.53
N ASP A 66 12.18 40.98 9.24
CA ASP A 66 12.30 40.88 10.69
C ASP A 66 13.40 39.89 11.09
N ALA A 67 14.00 40.12 12.26
CA ALA A 67 14.99 39.20 12.82
C ALA A 67 14.39 37.82 13.15
N ASN A 68 13.11 37.80 13.54
CA ASN A 68 12.34 36.60 13.81
C ASN A 68 11.42 36.31 12.62
N LEU A 69 11.80 35.32 11.81
CA LEU A 69 11.00 34.87 10.66
C LEU A 69 9.88 33.94 11.12
N ASP A 70 8.64 34.23 10.73
CA ASP A 70 7.52 33.31 10.90
C ASP A 70 7.54 32.25 9.79
N VAL A 71 7.95 31.03 10.14
CA VAL A 71 8.00 29.90 9.21
C VAL A 71 6.64 29.24 8.97
N THR A 72 5.60 29.64 9.70
CA THR A 72 4.26 29.03 9.64
C THR A 72 3.38 29.59 8.54
N ARG A 73 3.84 30.65 7.86
CA ARG A 73 3.13 31.33 6.77
C ARG A 73 3.96 31.38 5.49
N PRO A 74 4.38 30.22 4.95
CA PRO A 74 5.06 30.19 3.67
C PRO A 74 4.10 30.54 2.52
N TYR A 75 4.65 31.08 1.44
CA TYR A 75 4.01 31.03 0.13
C TYR A 75 4.31 29.67 -0.47
N VAL A 76 3.35 28.74 -0.41
CA VAL A 76 3.46 27.43 -1.05
C VAL A 76 3.36 27.62 -2.56
N VAL A 77 4.39 27.21 -3.28
CA VAL A 77 4.53 27.38 -4.73
C VAL A 77 5.18 26.13 -5.30
N ASP A 78 4.89 25.81 -6.56
CA ASP A 78 5.56 24.76 -7.33
C ASP A 78 6.66 25.45 -8.16
N TYR A 79 7.87 25.54 -7.59
CA TYR A 79 8.98 26.22 -8.23
C TYR A 79 9.98 25.22 -8.80
N ASP A 80 10.40 25.46 -10.03
CA ASP A 80 11.47 24.67 -10.64
C ASP A 80 12.82 25.39 -10.57
N ASP A 81 13.91 24.64 -10.73
CA ASP A 81 15.26 25.20 -10.62
C ASP A 81 15.54 26.33 -11.63
N ARG A 82 14.79 26.41 -12.75
CA ARG A 82 14.91 27.45 -13.78
C ARG A 82 14.23 28.75 -13.37
N ASP A 83 13.27 28.71 -12.45
CA ASP A 83 12.66 29.90 -11.87
C ASP A 83 13.64 30.69 -10.98
N LEU A 84 14.77 30.09 -10.61
CA LEU A 84 15.77 30.65 -9.71
C LEU A 84 17.14 30.80 -10.41
N VAL A 85 17.32 31.93 -11.09
CA VAL A 85 18.51 32.20 -11.92
C VAL A 85 19.70 32.72 -11.11
N ALA A 86 20.91 32.41 -11.58
CA ALA A 86 22.16 32.87 -10.94
C ALA A 86 22.49 34.34 -11.26
N ALA A 87 22.05 34.82 -12.42
CA ALA A 87 22.39 36.14 -12.91
C ALA A 87 21.55 37.21 -12.18
N GLN A 88 22.24 38.18 -11.58
CA GLN A 88 21.58 39.34 -11.00
C GLN A 88 21.02 40.23 -12.13
N PRO A 89 19.74 40.65 -12.07
CA PRO A 89 19.22 41.63 -13.01
C PRO A 89 19.97 42.96 -12.94
N ASP A 90 20.18 43.61 -14.09
CA ASP A 90 20.83 44.91 -14.17
C ASP A 90 20.07 45.99 -13.38
N GLY A 91 20.76 46.99 -12.85
CA GLY A 91 20.12 48.11 -12.13
C GLY A 91 19.36 47.71 -10.85
N THR A 92 19.66 46.53 -10.29
CA THR A 92 19.05 46.04 -9.05
C THR A 92 19.37 46.94 -7.85
N VAL A 93 18.34 47.28 -7.07
CA VAL A 93 18.43 47.91 -5.76
C VAL A 93 18.01 46.89 -4.70
N PHE A 94 18.89 46.61 -3.74
CA PHE A 94 18.62 45.64 -2.69
C PHE A 94 17.98 46.30 -1.47
N VAL A 95 16.90 45.70 -0.97
CA VAL A 95 16.38 45.99 0.37
C VAL A 95 17.21 45.23 1.39
N LEU A 96 17.68 45.92 2.43
CA LEU A 96 18.40 45.29 3.52
C LEU A 96 17.42 44.45 4.37
N PRO A 97 17.66 43.14 4.53
CA PRO A 97 16.84 42.33 5.42
C PRO A 97 17.10 42.68 6.88
N GLY A 98 16.07 42.55 7.71
CA GLY A 98 16.24 42.55 9.17
C GLY A 98 16.66 41.19 9.71
N ALA A 99 16.44 40.12 8.95
CA ALA A 99 16.92 38.78 9.27
C ALA A 99 18.46 38.70 9.22
N PRO A 100 19.11 38.00 10.16
CA PRO A 100 20.58 37.88 10.23
C PRO A 100 21.14 36.87 9.20
N ILE A 101 20.86 37.09 7.91
CA ILE A 101 21.22 36.21 6.78
C ILE A 101 22.73 36.01 6.56
N LYS A 102 23.59 36.77 7.24
CA LYS A 102 25.04 36.57 7.24
C LYS A 102 25.49 35.43 8.16
N ASN A 103 24.63 35.00 9.09
CA ASN A 103 24.94 34.00 10.11
C ASN A 103 24.44 32.61 9.67
N LYS A 104 25.32 31.61 9.63
CA LYS A 104 24.93 30.21 9.33
C LYS A 104 23.86 29.67 10.30
N THR A 105 23.92 30.08 11.56
CA THR A 105 22.98 29.66 12.63
C THR A 105 21.53 30.08 12.36
N PHE A 106 21.32 31.16 11.60
CA PHE A 106 19.98 31.58 11.20
C PHE A 106 19.32 30.52 10.31
N PHE A 107 20.02 30.04 9.28
CA PHE A 107 19.48 29.04 8.35
C PHE A 107 19.24 27.69 9.01
N SER A 108 20.14 27.22 9.88
CA SER A 108 19.90 25.99 10.64
C SER A 108 18.69 26.11 11.58
N GLY A 109 18.44 27.31 12.12
CA GLY A 109 17.24 27.59 12.91
C GLY A 109 15.96 27.58 12.08
N VAL A 110 15.99 28.19 10.89
CA VAL A 110 14.88 28.13 9.93
C VAL A 110 14.60 26.69 9.50
N GLU A 111 15.63 25.92 9.16
CA GLU A 111 15.50 24.51 8.79
C GLU A 111 14.82 23.69 9.89
N ALA A 112 15.28 23.82 11.14
CA ALA A 112 14.69 23.13 12.28
C ALA A 112 13.22 23.54 12.52
N ALA A 113 12.92 24.84 12.42
CA ALA A 113 11.57 25.36 12.62
C ALA A 113 10.60 24.93 11.51
N VAL A 114 11.06 24.90 10.24
CA VAL A 114 10.28 24.39 9.11
C VAL A 114 10.00 22.91 9.29
N LYS A 115 11.00 22.11 9.64
CA LYS A 115 10.82 20.67 9.92
C LYS A 115 9.79 20.43 11.03
N ASP A 116 9.92 21.12 12.17
CA ASP A 116 8.95 21.02 13.28
C ASP A 116 7.53 21.41 12.85
N HIS A 117 7.41 22.50 12.10
CA HIS A 117 6.11 22.96 11.60
C HIS A 117 5.47 21.96 10.64
N LEU A 118 6.21 21.46 9.65
CA LEU A 118 5.70 20.52 8.66
C LEU A 118 5.31 19.18 9.30
N VAL A 119 6.14 18.64 10.21
CA VAL A 119 5.80 17.41 10.95
C VAL A 119 4.51 17.57 11.76
N ARG A 120 4.26 18.75 12.34
CA ARG A 120 3.05 19.01 13.13
C ARG A 120 1.79 19.24 12.29
N THR A 121 1.93 19.74 11.06
CA THR A 121 0.79 20.29 10.30
C THR A 121 0.49 19.55 9.01
N GLN A 122 1.48 18.94 8.36
CA GLN A 122 1.28 18.18 7.14
C GLN A 122 0.75 16.80 7.48
N THR A 123 -0.39 16.46 6.89
CA THR A 123 -1.03 15.16 7.09
C THR A 123 -1.59 14.67 5.76
N THR A 124 -1.56 13.35 5.56
CA THR A 124 -2.23 12.71 4.43
C THR A 124 -3.36 11.84 4.95
N THR A 125 -4.46 11.77 4.19
CA THR A 125 -5.62 10.94 4.55
C THR A 125 -5.68 9.75 3.63
N ILE A 126 -5.81 8.57 4.24
CA ILE A 126 -6.06 7.31 3.55
C ILE A 126 -7.36 6.68 4.06
N PHE A 127 -8.08 6.00 3.19
CA PHE A 127 -9.25 5.20 3.55
C PHE A 127 -8.81 3.80 3.98
N ALA A 128 -9.62 3.15 4.82
CA ALA A 128 -9.31 1.82 5.33
C ALA A 128 -10.55 0.91 5.31
N ASN A 129 -10.36 -0.30 4.80
CA ASN A 129 -11.26 -1.44 4.98
C ASN A 129 -10.55 -2.46 5.87
N LYS A 130 -10.82 -2.37 7.18
CA LYS A 130 -10.15 -3.19 8.20
C LYS A 130 -10.45 -4.68 8.07
N THR A 131 -11.63 -5.04 7.57
CA THR A 131 -12.04 -6.44 7.38
C THR A 131 -11.20 -7.13 6.32
N LEU A 132 -10.97 -6.45 5.19
CA LEU A 132 -10.11 -6.95 4.11
C LEU A 132 -8.63 -6.62 4.30
N LYS A 133 -8.28 -5.85 5.34
CA LYS A 133 -6.94 -5.27 5.56
C LYS A 133 -6.44 -4.49 4.34
N LEU A 134 -7.34 -3.76 3.70
CA LEU A 134 -7.03 -2.91 2.55
C LEU A 134 -7.03 -1.45 2.98
N TYR A 135 -6.06 -0.71 2.46
CA TYR A 135 -5.91 0.72 2.67
C TYR A 135 -5.82 1.42 1.32
N SER A 136 -6.30 2.66 1.26
CA SER A 136 -6.21 3.46 0.04
C SER A 136 -4.80 3.98 -0.18
N ARG A 137 -4.50 4.33 -1.42
CA ARG A 137 -3.32 5.14 -1.73
C ARG A 137 -3.59 6.61 -1.33
N PRO A 138 -2.56 7.40 -1.04
CA PRO A 138 -2.70 8.86 -0.91
C PRO A 138 -3.32 9.45 -2.18
N GLY A 139 -4.32 10.31 -2.01
CA GLY A 139 -5.04 10.93 -3.13
C GLY A 139 -5.98 10.01 -3.92
N GLU A 140 -6.05 8.71 -3.63
CA GLU A 140 -7.04 7.79 -4.24
C GLU A 140 -8.44 8.28 -3.88
N SER A 141 -9.33 8.39 -4.87
CA SER A 141 -10.71 8.79 -4.60
C SER A 141 -11.43 7.70 -3.80
N ARG A 142 -12.46 8.11 -3.06
CA ARG A 142 -13.25 7.16 -2.26
C ARG A 142 -13.89 6.07 -3.14
N ASP A 143 -14.34 6.44 -4.34
CA ASP A 143 -15.02 5.51 -5.24
C ASP A 143 -14.05 4.49 -5.85
N GLU A 144 -12.84 4.92 -6.24
CA GLU A 144 -11.77 4.01 -6.68
C GLU A 144 -11.39 3.02 -5.57
N PHE A 145 -11.22 3.52 -4.34
CA PHE A 145 -10.91 2.66 -3.20
C PHE A 145 -12.02 1.64 -2.90
N VAL A 146 -13.30 2.07 -2.97
CA VAL A 146 -14.45 1.20 -2.77
C VAL A 146 -14.53 0.14 -3.87
N ALA A 147 -14.32 0.51 -5.13
CA ALA A 147 -14.29 -0.43 -6.24
C ALA A 147 -13.20 -1.49 -6.05
N ARG A 148 -12.01 -1.08 -5.58
CA ARG A 148 -10.91 -1.99 -5.28
C ARG A 148 -11.20 -2.91 -4.09
N CYS A 149 -11.90 -2.41 -3.07
CA CYS A 149 -12.40 -3.24 -1.98
C CYS A 149 -13.44 -4.27 -2.46
N ALA A 150 -14.36 -3.88 -3.33
CA ALA A 150 -15.38 -4.76 -3.87
C ALA A 150 -14.77 -5.91 -4.68
N ALA A 151 -13.85 -5.60 -5.60
CA ALA A 151 -13.14 -6.61 -6.37
C ALA A 151 -12.35 -7.60 -5.49
N ALA A 152 -11.72 -7.09 -4.42
CA ALA A 152 -11.03 -7.94 -3.45
C ALA A 152 -11.98 -8.82 -2.63
N ALA A 153 -13.16 -8.30 -2.27
CA ALA A 153 -14.20 -9.06 -1.58
C ALA A 153 -14.73 -10.20 -2.45
N ASP A 154 -15.01 -9.93 -3.73
CA ASP A 154 -15.48 -10.93 -4.70
C ASP A 154 -14.44 -12.04 -4.87
N THR A 155 -13.16 -11.66 -5.05
CA THR A 155 -12.04 -12.62 -5.15
C THR A 155 -11.94 -13.50 -3.91
N ALA A 156 -12.12 -12.92 -2.71
CA ALA A 156 -12.09 -13.68 -1.46
C ALA A 156 -13.30 -14.62 -1.33
N ALA A 157 -14.49 -14.18 -1.75
CA ALA A 157 -15.70 -15.00 -1.75
C ALA A 157 -15.58 -16.20 -2.70
N ASP A 158 -15.03 -15.99 -3.89
CA ASP A 158 -14.77 -17.06 -4.86
C ASP A 158 -13.78 -18.08 -4.30
N ALA A 159 -12.68 -17.61 -3.69
CA ALA A 159 -11.68 -18.48 -3.08
C ALA A 159 -12.26 -19.34 -1.93
N GLU A 160 -13.13 -18.78 -1.09
CA GLU A 160 -13.82 -19.54 -0.03
C GLU A 160 -14.83 -20.54 -0.61
N THR A 161 -15.54 -20.17 -1.67
CA THR A 161 -16.46 -21.07 -2.39
C THR A 161 -15.72 -22.26 -2.98
N ASP A 162 -14.57 -22.03 -3.61
CA ASP A 162 -13.73 -23.09 -4.18
C ASP A 162 -13.16 -24.00 -3.10
N LYS A 163 -12.71 -23.45 -1.96
CA LYS A 163 -12.29 -24.26 -0.81
C LYS A 163 -13.43 -25.12 -0.27
N LEU A 164 -14.64 -24.58 -0.18
CA LEU A 164 -15.81 -25.34 0.27
C LEU A 164 -16.15 -26.46 -0.72
N ARG A 165 -16.18 -26.15 -2.02
CA ARG A 165 -16.41 -27.11 -3.10
C ARG A 165 -15.38 -28.23 -3.05
N ALA A 166 -14.10 -27.91 -2.93
CA ALA A 166 -13.02 -28.90 -2.81
C ALA A 166 -13.20 -29.81 -1.59
N LYS A 167 -13.55 -29.26 -0.42
CA LYS A 167 -13.83 -30.04 0.79
C LYS A 167 -15.03 -30.98 0.62
N LEU A 168 -16.10 -30.52 -0.01
CA LEU A 168 -17.30 -31.33 -0.26
C LEU A 168 -17.02 -32.43 -1.29
N GLN A 169 -16.32 -32.11 -2.37
CA GLN A 169 -15.92 -33.08 -3.38
C GLN A 169 -15.06 -34.19 -2.77
N ALA A 170 -14.07 -33.84 -1.95
CA ALA A 170 -13.25 -34.83 -1.23
C ALA A 170 -14.08 -35.75 -0.32
N ARG A 171 -15.14 -35.23 0.32
CA ARG A 171 -16.06 -36.05 1.14
C ARG A 171 -16.92 -36.98 0.29
N ILE A 172 -17.45 -36.49 -0.84
CA ILE A 172 -18.23 -37.30 -1.78
C ILE A 172 -17.37 -38.45 -2.33
N ASP A 173 -16.14 -38.15 -2.75
CA ASP A 173 -15.25 -39.17 -3.32
C ASP A 173 -14.84 -40.22 -2.28
N LYS A 174 -14.64 -39.81 -1.02
CA LYS A 174 -14.44 -40.74 0.09
C LYS A 174 -15.65 -41.66 0.30
N LEU A 175 -16.86 -41.11 0.30
CA LEU A 175 -18.09 -41.91 0.46
C LEU A 175 -18.31 -42.86 -0.71
N ARG A 176 -18.09 -42.42 -1.95
CA ARG A 176 -18.19 -43.25 -3.15
C ARG A 176 -17.18 -44.39 -3.14
N THR A 177 -15.95 -44.11 -2.76
CA THR A 177 -14.90 -45.14 -2.64
C THR A 177 -15.24 -46.15 -1.55
N GLY A 178 -15.78 -45.70 -0.42
CA GLY A 178 -16.29 -46.55 0.66
C GLY A 178 -17.41 -47.46 0.17
N ALA A 179 -18.47 -46.89 -0.43
CA ALA A 179 -19.60 -47.65 -0.96
C ALA A 179 -19.17 -48.69 -2.02
N ALA A 180 -18.27 -48.31 -2.93
CA ALA A 180 -17.73 -49.26 -3.92
C ALA A 180 -16.93 -50.40 -3.27
N THR A 181 -16.23 -50.12 -2.17
CA THR A 181 -15.49 -51.14 -1.41
C THR A 181 -16.45 -52.08 -0.68
N ASP A 182 -17.47 -51.52 -0.04
CA ASP A 182 -18.50 -52.30 0.67
C ASP A 182 -19.29 -53.19 -0.30
N GLN A 183 -19.64 -52.67 -1.48
CA GLN A 183 -20.36 -53.44 -2.49
C GLN A 183 -19.52 -54.61 -3.03
N ARG A 184 -18.23 -54.40 -3.32
CA ARG A 184 -17.31 -55.50 -3.67
C ARG A 184 -17.21 -56.55 -2.55
N ARG A 185 -17.24 -56.11 -1.29
CA ARG A 185 -17.22 -57.01 -0.13
C ARG A 185 -18.50 -57.83 -0.03
N VAL A 186 -19.66 -57.23 -0.30
CA VAL A 186 -20.95 -57.96 -0.37
C VAL A 186 -20.92 -59.00 -1.48
N GLU A 187 -20.52 -58.61 -2.70
CA GLU A 187 -20.42 -59.52 -3.86
C GLU A 187 -19.48 -60.70 -3.57
N GLN A 188 -18.34 -60.44 -2.93
CA GLN A 188 -17.40 -61.49 -2.51
C GLN A 188 -18.04 -62.46 -1.50
N LEU A 189 -18.67 -61.93 -0.44
CA LEU A 189 -19.31 -62.75 0.60
C LEU A 189 -20.47 -63.59 0.04
N GLU A 190 -21.25 -63.04 -0.89
CA GLU A 190 -22.31 -63.79 -1.58
C GLU A 190 -21.75 -64.94 -2.43
N ALA A 191 -20.67 -64.70 -3.18
CA ALA A 191 -20.01 -65.74 -3.98
C ALA A 191 -19.39 -66.86 -3.12
N GLU A 192 -18.78 -66.50 -1.99
CA GLU A 192 -18.25 -67.44 -1.01
C GLU A 192 -19.37 -68.28 -0.38
N ALA A 193 -20.48 -67.64 0.02
CA ALA A 193 -21.66 -68.32 0.57
C ALA A 193 -22.33 -69.27 -0.43
N GLN A 194 -22.43 -68.87 -1.72
CA GLN A 194 -22.95 -69.75 -2.78
C GLN A 194 -22.04 -70.97 -2.99
N THR A 195 -20.71 -70.76 -3.01
CA THR A 195 -19.73 -71.85 -3.11
C THR A 195 -19.83 -72.80 -1.92
N SER A 196 -19.91 -72.26 -0.70
CA SER A 196 -20.09 -73.05 0.53
C SER A 196 -21.39 -73.87 0.50
N LYS A 197 -22.54 -73.28 0.16
CA LYS A 197 -23.81 -74.00 -0.02
C LYS A 197 -23.72 -75.11 -1.06
N ARG A 198 -23.07 -74.85 -2.20
CA ARG A 198 -22.90 -75.84 -3.28
C ARG A 198 -22.02 -77.01 -2.82
N ASN A 199 -20.95 -76.73 -2.08
CA ASN A 199 -20.08 -77.76 -1.50
C ASN A 199 -20.81 -78.59 -0.43
N GLU A 200 -21.61 -77.96 0.43
CA GLU A 200 -22.44 -78.66 1.43
C GLU A 200 -23.51 -79.54 0.78
N MET A 201 -24.16 -79.06 -0.29
CA MET A 201 -25.18 -79.81 -1.04
C MET A 201 -24.58 -81.00 -1.81
N LEU A 202 -23.37 -80.85 -2.37
CA LEU A 202 -22.63 -81.96 -2.98
C LEU A 202 -22.13 -82.96 -1.91
N GLY A 203 -21.75 -82.48 -0.72
CA GLY A 203 -21.35 -83.31 0.43
C GLY A 203 -22.51 -84.05 1.11
N THR A 204 -23.76 -83.61 0.94
CA THR A 204 -24.96 -84.31 1.45
C THR A 204 -25.56 -85.32 0.46
N ALA A 205 -25.22 -85.26 -0.83
CA ALA A 205 -25.60 -86.30 -1.81
C ALA A 205 -24.67 -87.54 -1.80
N THR A 206 -23.48 -87.43 -1.22
CA THR A 206 -22.47 -88.51 -1.19
C THR A 206 -22.39 -89.25 0.15
N SER A 207 -23.08 -88.79 1.20
CA SER A 207 -23.06 -89.45 2.51
C SER A 207 -24.29 -90.30 2.85
N VAL A 208 -25.35 -90.28 2.04
CA VAL A 208 -26.58 -91.07 2.31
C VAL A 208 -26.65 -92.40 1.53
N LEU A 209 -25.84 -92.61 0.48
CA LEU A 209 -25.82 -93.90 -0.25
C LEU A 209 -24.65 -94.83 0.12
N GLY A 210 -23.73 -94.42 0.98
CA GLY A 210 -22.60 -95.25 1.44
C GLY A 210 -22.83 -96.01 2.75
N SER A 211 -23.93 -95.75 3.47
CA SER A 211 -24.14 -96.26 4.85
C SER A 211 -25.22 -97.34 5.00
N LEU A 212 -25.82 -97.85 3.91
CA LEU A 212 -26.94 -98.81 4.02
C LEU A 212 -26.67 -100.24 3.51
N PHE A 213 -25.55 -100.54 2.83
CA PHE A 213 -25.22 -101.93 2.47
C PHE A 213 -23.72 -102.18 2.49
N GLY A 214 -23.22 -102.85 3.53
CA GLY A 214 -21.81 -103.25 3.58
C GLY A 214 -21.36 -103.85 4.91
N GLY A 215 -22.16 -104.72 5.52
CA GLY A 215 -21.84 -105.38 6.78
C GLY A 215 -22.31 -106.84 6.84
N ARG A 216 -21.34 -107.75 6.66
CA ARG A 216 -21.19 -109.08 7.27
C ARG A 216 -21.84 -110.31 6.59
N LYS A 217 -20.93 -111.25 6.26
CA LYS A 217 -21.07 -112.67 5.83
C LYS A 217 -21.46 -112.93 4.38
#